data_AF-A0A212FJS3-F1
#
_entry.id   AF-A0A212FJS3-F1
#
_cell.length_a   1.000
_cell.length_b   1.000
_cell.length_c   1.000
_cell.angle_alpha   90.00
_cell.angle_beta   90.00
_cell.angle_gamma   90.00
#
_symmetry.space_group_name_H-M   'P 1'
#
loop_
_entity.id
_entity.type
_entity.pdbx_description
1 polymer ?
#
loop_
_entity_poly.entity_id
_entity_poly.type
_entity_poly.pdbx_seq_one_letter_code
_entity_poly.pdbx_strand_id
1 'polypeptide(L)'
;MNFFCRKIVQTIYHTYRESEVRVTRGCGWVPHHKECYKDDNSDHLGTVCQCFQDLCNSGDTVDPTTATTLFIAFSICLYFLR
;
A
#
# COMPACT_ATOMS: atom_id res chain seq x y z
N MET A 1 7.11 -26.31 -3.25
CA MET A 1 6.56 -25.10 -3.86
C MET A 1 7.02 -23.92 -3.02
N ASN A 2 7.64 -22.91 -3.64
CA ASN A 2 8.03 -21.69 -2.94
C ASN A 2 6.91 -20.67 -3.11
N PHE A 3 6.16 -20.41 -2.04
CA PHE A 3 5.16 -19.35 -2.00
C PHE A 3 5.84 -18.01 -1.75
N PHE A 4 5.22 -16.93 -2.21
CA PHE A 4 5.72 -15.57 -2.02
C PHE A 4 4.55 -14.61 -1.80
N CYS A 5 4.82 -13.41 -1.32
CA CYS A 5 3.80 -12.40 -1.12
C CYS A 5 3.65 -11.55 -2.39
N ARG A 6 2.41 -11.20 -2.75
CA ARG A 6 2.08 -10.27 -3.84
C ARG A 6 1.26 -9.11 -3.29
N LYS A 7 1.58 -7.90 -3.74
CA LYS A 7 0.83 -6.66 -3.50
C LYS A 7 0.44 -6.07 -4.85
N ILE A 8 -0.83 -5.74 -5.02
CA ILE A 8 -1.38 -5.13 -6.22
C ILE A 8 -2.05 -3.83 -5.79
N VAL A 9 -1.60 -2.71 -6.34
CA VAL A 9 -2.22 -1.39 -6.18
C VAL A 9 -2.80 -1.01 -7.53
N GLN A 10 -4.12 -0.85 -7.61
CA GLN A 10 -4.83 -0.52 -8.84
C GLN A 10 -5.65 0.73 -8.66
N THR A 11 -5.43 1.73 -9.50
CA THR A 11 -6.34 2.84 -9.72
C THR A 11 -7.30 2.43 -10.83
N ILE A 12 -8.58 2.31 -10.52
CA ILE A 12 -9.62 1.95 -11.47
C ILE A 12 -10.35 3.22 -11.89
N TYR A 13 -10.36 3.45 -13.18
CA TYR A 13 -10.96 4.62 -13.79
C TYR A 13 -12.46 4.39 -13.99
N HIS A 14 -13.25 5.42 -13.71
CA HIS A 14 -14.69 5.42 -13.95
C HIS A 14 -15.06 6.62 -14.81
N THR A 15 -15.94 6.43 -15.79
CA THR A 15 -16.37 7.51 -16.69
C THR A 15 -17.30 8.52 -16.00
N TYR A 16 -18.10 8.07 -15.03
CA TYR A 16 -19.18 8.86 -14.43
C TYR A 16 -19.06 9.06 -12.92
N ARG A 17 -17.94 8.63 -12.33
CA ARG A 17 -17.67 8.79 -10.90
C ARG A 17 -16.17 8.93 -10.67
N GLU A 18 -15.80 9.28 -9.46
CA GLU A 18 -14.40 9.38 -9.07
C GLU A 18 -13.69 8.02 -9.24
N SER A 19 -12.41 8.10 -9.61
CA SER A 19 -11.55 6.93 -9.70
C SER A 19 -11.34 6.33 -8.31
N GLU A 20 -11.26 5.01 -8.24
CA GLU A 20 -11.07 4.30 -6.97
C GLU A 20 -9.68 3.65 -6.93
N VAL A 21 -9.06 3.64 -5.75
CA VAL A 21 -7.81 2.92 -5.53
C VAL A 21 -8.13 1.64 -4.76
N ARG A 22 -7.76 0.49 -5.31
CA ARG A 22 -7.85 -0.83 -4.69
C ARG A 22 -6.48 -1.38 -4.38
N VAL A 23 -6.29 -1.87 -3.16
CA VAL A 23 -5.06 -2.52 -2.71
C VAL A 23 -5.36 -3.97 -2.34
N THR A 24 -4.87 -4.91 -3.15
CA THR A 24 -5.02 -6.36 -2.92
C THR A 24 -3.70 -6.96 -2.48
N ARG A 25 -3.72 -7.77 -1.42
CA ARG A 25 -2.54 -8.45 -0.86
C ARG A 25 -2.85 -9.93 -0.72
N GLY A 26 -1.91 -10.78 -1.10
CA GLY A 26 -2.09 -12.22 -0.97
C GLY A 26 -0.81 -13.00 -1.25
N CYS A 27 -0.92 -14.33 -1.23
CA CYS A 27 0.17 -15.22 -1.63
C CYS A 27 0.11 -15.49 -3.14
N GLY A 28 1.28 -15.53 -3.77
CA GLY A 28 1.48 -15.88 -5.17
C GLY A 28 2.13 -17.25 -5.32
N TRP A 29 1.87 -17.85 -6.49
CA TRP A 29 2.28 -19.23 -6.83
C TRP A 29 3.14 -19.28 -8.11
N VAL A 30 3.02 -18.27 -8.98
CA VAL A 30 3.78 -18.13 -10.23
C VAL A 30 4.45 -16.75 -10.24
N PRO A 31 5.79 -16.69 -10.12
CA PRO A 31 6.52 -15.44 -10.08
C PRO A 31 6.60 -14.80 -11.46
N HIS A 32 6.56 -13.48 -11.48
CA HIS A 32 6.94 -12.68 -12.64
C HIS A 32 8.47 -12.52 -12.67
N HIS A 33 9.05 -12.25 -13.84
CA HIS A 33 10.49 -12.04 -13.98
C HIS A 33 10.98 -10.72 -13.35
N LYS A 34 10.07 -9.78 -13.11
CA LYS A 34 10.33 -8.51 -12.40
C LYS A 34 9.79 -8.58 -10.98
N GLU A 35 10.49 -7.95 -10.04
CA GLU A 35 10.00 -7.73 -8.67
C GLU A 35 8.75 -6.87 -8.65
N CYS A 36 8.70 -5.82 -9.48
CA CYS A 36 7.51 -5.01 -9.69
C CYS A 36 7.29 -4.74 -11.18
N TYR A 37 6.04 -4.70 -11.60
CA TYR A 37 5.66 -4.27 -12.94
C TYR A 37 4.37 -3.45 -12.90
N LYS A 38 4.19 -2.62 -13.94
CA LYS A 38 2.97 -1.85 -14.14
C LYS A 38 2.12 -2.48 -15.23
N ASP A 39 0.82 -2.44 -15.04
CA ASP A 39 -0.20 -2.81 -16.01
C ASP A 39 -1.09 -1.59 -16.20
N ASP A 40 -1.00 -0.94 -17.35
CA ASP A 40 -1.64 0.35 -17.63
C ASP A 40 -2.47 0.24 -18.90
N ASN A 41 -3.77 0.52 -18.77
CA ASN A 41 -4.72 0.51 -19.88
C ASN A 41 -5.81 1.58 -19.65
N SER A 42 -6.80 1.65 -20.56
CA SER A 42 -7.88 2.63 -20.49
C SER A 42 -8.76 2.53 -19.24
N ASP A 43 -8.82 1.35 -18.63
CA ASP A 43 -9.78 1.03 -17.57
C ASP A 43 -9.11 1.07 -16.20
N HIS A 44 -7.82 0.75 -16.12
CA HIS A 44 -7.06 0.76 -14.87
C HIS A 44 -5.56 1.02 -15.06
N LEU A 45 -4.98 1.63 -14.03
CA LEU A 45 -3.54 1.71 -13.80
C LEU A 45 -3.18 0.85 -12.58
N GLY A 46 -2.45 -0.23 -12.80
CA GLY A 46 -2.02 -1.19 -11.79
C GLY A 46 -0.50 -1.22 -11.59
N THR A 47 -0.06 -1.38 -10.35
CA THR A 47 1.31 -1.77 -9.99
C THR A 47 1.27 -3.06 -9.20
N VAL A 48 1.95 -4.09 -9.70
CA VAL A 48 2.02 -5.43 -9.11
C VAL A 48 3.45 -5.69 -8.65
N CYS A 49 3.63 -5.97 -7.36
CA CYS A 49 4.92 -6.30 -6.77
C CYS A 49 4.89 -7.68 -6.11
N GLN A 50 6.03 -8.36 -6.10
CA GLN A 50 6.28 -9.64 -5.43
C GLN A 50 7.47 -9.55 -4.48
N CYS A 51 7.38 -10.21 -3.34
CA CYS A 51 8.44 -10.24 -2.33
C CYS A 51 8.42 -11.58 -1.56
N PHE A 52 9.55 -11.97 -0.96
CA PHE A 52 9.78 -13.34 -0.48
C PHE A 52 10.06 -13.43 1.02
N GLN A 53 9.94 -12.32 1.74
CA GLN A 53 10.08 -12.25 3.20
C GLN A 53 8.71 -12.26 3.86
N ASP A 54 8.65 -12.69 5.12
CA ASP A 54 7.39 -12.67 5.86
C ASP A 54 6.86 -11.24 6.00
N LEU A 55 5.55 -11.08 5.76
CA LEU A 55 4.82 -9.81 5.87
C LEU A 55 5.34 -8.67 4.97
N CYS A 56 6.19 -8.94 3.98
CA CYS A 56 6.78 -7.91 3.12
C CYS A 56 5.76 -7.16 2.24
N ASN A 57 4.55 -7.70 2.05
CA ASN A 57 3.46 -7.02 1.34
C ASN A 57 2.55 -6.20 2.26
N SER A 58 3.02 -5.81 3.46
CA SER A 58 2.26 -5.03 4.43
C SER A 58 1.83 -3.65 3.90
N GLY A 59 1.01 -2.99 4.71
CA GLY A 59 0.59 -1.61 4.45
C GLY A 59 1.67 -0.63 4.82
N ASP A 60 1.40 0.63 4.48
CA ASP A 60 2.25 1.73 4.90
C ASP A 60 2.28 1.72 6.43
N THR A 61 3.47 1.54 6.98
CA THR A 61 3.69 1.57 8.42
C THR A 61 4.04 3.00 8.81
N VAL A 62 3.30 3.57 9.75
CA VAL A 62 3.71 4.84 10.37
C VAL A 62 4.93 4.54 11.23
N ASP A 63 6.01 5.28 11.02
CA ASP A 63 7.19 5.19 11.88
C ASP A 63 6.78 5.51 13.35
N PRO A 64 7.09 4.63 14.31
CA PRO A 64 6.68 4.82 15.71
C PRO A 64 7.17 6.14 16.31
N THR A 65 8.34 6.62 15.89
CA THR A 65 8.89 7.90 16.35
C THR A 65 8.00 9.04 15.88
N THR A 66 7.66 9.06 14.60
CA THR A 66 6.76 10.03 13.99
C THR A 66 5.39 10.05 14.68
N ALA A 67 4.79 8.88 14.92
CA ALA A 67 3.51 8.79 15.62
C ALA A 67 3.58 9.36 17.05
N THR A 68 4.65 9.05 17.78
CA THR A 68 4.84 9.51 19.16
C THR A 68 5.06 11.02 19.21
N THR A 69 5.88 11.57 18.31
CA THR A 69 6.12 13.02 18.23
C THR A 69 4.85 13.79 17.94
N LEU A 70 4.02 13.32 16.99
CA LEU A 70 2.73 13.93 16.69
C LEU A 70 1.77 13.88 17.88
N PHE A 71 1.74 12.75 18.60
CA PHE A 71 0.89 12.60 19.78
C PHE A 71 1.29 13.58 20.91
N ILE A 72 2.60 13.71 21.18
CA ILE A 72 3.10 14.66 22.19
C ILE A 72 2.81 16.09 21.77
N ALA A 73 3.09 16.45 20.51
CA ALA A 73 2.82 17.78 19.98
C ALA A 73 1.33 18.15 20.07
N PHE A 74 0.44 17.22 19.73
CA PHE A 74 -1.00 17.40 19.85
C PHE A 74 -1.43 17.58 21.31
N SER A 75 -0.90 16.75 22.22
CA SER A 75 -1.19 16.82 23.66
C SER A 75 -0.74 18.15 24.28
N ILE A 76 0.45 18.64 23.91
CA ILE A 76 0.98 19.94 24.33
C ILE A 76 0.09 21.07 23.79
N CYS A 77 -0.28 21.01 22.51
CA CYS A 77 -1.14 22.02 21.88
C CYS A 77 -2.49 22.09 22.60
N LEU A 78 -3.13 20.95 22.87
CA LEU A 78 -4.37 20.88 23.63
C LEU A 78 -4.22 21.38 25.08
N TYR A 79 -3.09 21.14 25.72
CA TYR A 79 -2.83 21.67 27.07
C TYR A 79 -2.75 23.20 27.09
N PHE A 80 -2.11 23.81 26.08
CA PHE A 80 -1.99 25.27 25.98
C PHE A 80 -3.24 25.96 25.39
N LEU A 81 -4.07 25.23 24.64
CA LEU A 81 -5.36 25.70 24.10
C LEU A 81 -6.52 25.59 25.11
N ARG A 82 -6.27 24.98 26.27
CA ARG A 82 -7.21 24.88 27.39
C ARG A 82 -7.11 26.12 28.28
#